data_AF-A0A6A3EXU4-F1
#
_entry.id   AF-A0A6A3EXU4-F1
#
_cell.length_a   1.000
_cell.length_b   1.000
_cell.length_c   1.000
_cell.angle_alpha   90.00
_cell.angle_beta   90.00
_cell.angle_gamma   90.00
#
_symmetry.space_group_name_H-M   'P 1'
#
loop_
_entity.id
_entity.type
_entity.pdbx_description
1 polymer ?
#
loop_
_entity_poly.entity_id
_entity_poly.type
_entity_poly.pdbx_seq_one_letter_code
_entity_poly.pdbx_strand_id
1 'polypeptide(L)'
;MYVARIASAVRLRPGGQALILTDIMSKAPDDTAVLLEGLHELDANVAIARTLCTVHGGKTIVEVCNASTDELILTKDTALAAATVAPKSAFNSLNSSRPSTDNKDHPRRARRTRTRPGSTW
;
A
#
# COMPACT_ATOMS: atom_id res chain seq x y z
N MET A 1 8.34 -13.06 -10.22
CA MET A 1 6.88 -12.82 -10.19
C MET A 1 6.27 -13.95 -9.41
N TYR A 2 5.47 -13.63 -8.41
CA TYR A 2 4.78 -14.61 -7.57
C TYR A 2 3.34 -14.76 -8.06
N VAL A 3 2.63 -15.77 -7.56
CA VAL A 3 1.21 -16.00 -7.89
C VAL A 3 0.39 -16.02 -6.62
N ALA A 4 -0.68 -15.23 -6.58
CA ALA A 4 -1.66 -15.22 -5.52
C ALA A 4 -2.77 -16.22 -5.80
N ARG A 5 -2.98 -17.17 -4.88
CA ARG A 5 -4.03 -18.18 -4.95
C ARG A 5 -5.05 -17.98 -3.85
N ILE A 6 -6.32 -18.15 -4.17
CA ILE A 6 -7.40 -18.00 -3.20
C ILE A 6 -7.28 -19.03 -2.06
N ALA A 7 -7.32 -18.56 -0.81
CA ALA A 7 -7.12 -19.39 0.38
C ALA A 7 -8.38 -20.20 0.76
N SER A 8 -9.56 -19.78 0.31
CA SER A 8 -10.85 -20.43 0.59
C SER A 8 -11.85 -20.17 -0.53
N ALA A 9 -12.76 -21.13 -0.77
CA ALA A 9 -13.77 -20.96 -1.81
C ALA A 9 -14.69 -19.74 -1.53
N VAL A 10 -15.07 -19.04 -2.60
CA VAL A 10 -15.96 -17.87 -2.56
C VAL A 10 -16.97 -17.97 -3.69
N ARG A 11 -18.23 -17.60 -3.39
CA ARG A 11 -19.31 -17.49 -4.37
C ARG A 11 -19.73 -16.03 -4.49
N LEU A 12 -19.74 -15.51 -5.72
CA LEU A 12 -20.14 -14.15 -6.03
C LEU A 12 -21.35 -14.17 -6.96
N ARG A 13 -22.41 -13.44 -6.58
CA ARG A 13 -23.54 -13.17 -7.48
C ARG A 13 -23.10 -12.29 -8.66
N PRO A 14 -23.85 -12.26 -9.77
CA PRO A 14 -23.61 -11.32 -10.87
C PRO A 14 -23.42 -9.89 -10.37
N GLY A 15 -22.36 -9.20 -10.81
CA GLY A 15 -21.99 -7.86 -10.37
C GLY A 15 -21.49 -7.75 -8.92
N GLY A 16 -21.38 -8.86 -8.20
CA GLY A 16 -20.91 -8.89 -6.82
C GLY A 16 -19.40 -8.71 -6.72
N GLN A 17 -18.95 -8.06 -5.64
CA GLN A 17 -17.54 -7.83 -5.34
C GLN A 17 -17.17 -8.39 -3.96
N ALA A 18 -15.92 -8.85 -3.81
CA ALA A 18 -15.38 -9.26 -2.53
C ALA A 18 -13.88 -9.02 -2.42
N LEU A 19 -13.44 -8.77 -1.19
CA LEU A 19 -12.04 -8.84 -0.80
C LEU A 19 -11.72 -10.27 -0.36
N ILE A 20 -10.83 -10.91 -1.10
CA ILE A 20 -10.53 -12.33 -0.94
C ILE A 20 -9.12 -12.50 -0.41
N LEU A 21 -8.98 -13.29 0.66
CA LEU A 21 -7.69 -13.67 1.19
C LEU A 21 -7.00 -14.67 0.24
N THR A 22 -5.74 -14.40 -0.05
CA THR A 22 -4.91 -15.19 -0.97
C THR A 22 -3.58 -15.55 -0.34
N ASP A 23 -3.05 -16.71 -0.71
CA ASP A 23 -1.70 -17.18 -0.40
C ASP A 23 -0.77 -16.85 -1.57
N ILE A 24 0.39 -16.26 -1.28
CA ILE A 24 1.43 -16.02 -2.28
C ILE A 24 2.29 -17.28 -2.43
N MET A 25 2.23 -17.87 -3.63
CA MET A 25 3.01 -19.05 -4.00
C MET A 25 4.49 -18.68 -4.16
N SER A 26 5.35 -19.43 -3.47
CA SER A 26 6.74 -19.09 -3.14
C SER A 26 6.81 -17.91 -2.17
N LYS A 27 7.54 -18.11 -1.07
CA LYS A 27 7.47 -17.29 0.15
C LYS A 27 8.05 -15.89 -0.10
N ALA A 28 7.26 -15.01 -0.73
CA ALA A 28 7.60 -13.60 -0.82
C ALA A 28 7.90 -13.09 0.59
N PRO A 29 8.96 -12.29 0.81
CA PRO A 29 9.28 -11.82 2.15
C PRO A 29 8.10 -11.05 2.73
N ASP A 30 7.81 -11.31 4.01
CA ASP A 30 6.83 -10.52 4.73
C ASP A 30 7.21 -9.04 4.73
N ASP A 31 6.21 -8.18 4.88
CA ASP A 31 6.34 -6.72 4.83
C ASP A 31 6.89 -6.17 3.50
N THR A 32 6.79 -6.96 2.43
CA THR A 32 7.11 -6.53 1.07
C THR A 32 5.89 -5.94 0.40
N ALA A 33 6.04 -4.76 -0.20
CA ALA A 33 5.03 -4.19 -1.09
C ALA A 33 4.99 -4.98 -2.41
N VAL A 34 3.81 -5.45 -2.79
CA VAL A 34 3.56 -6.17 -4.04
C VAL A 34 2.40 -5.53 -4.79
N LEU A 35 2.54 -5.44 -6.10
CA LEU A 35 1.47 -5.10 -7.01
C LEU A 35 0.76 -6.38 -7.44
N LEU A 36 -0.54 -6.44 -7.18
CA LEU A 36 -1.45 -7.49 -7.60
C LEU A 36 -2.12 -7.11 -8.92
N GLU A 37 -2.05 -7.99 -9.90
CA GLU A 37 -2.66 -7.84 -11.22
C GLU A 37 -3.33 -9.15 -11.63
N GLY A 38 -4.54 -9.10 -12.20
CA GLY A 38 -5.20 -10.30 -12.71
C GLY A 38 -4.33 -11.06 -13.70
N LEU A 39 -4.36 -12.39 -13.63
CA LEU A 39 -3.64 -13.25 -14.58
C LEU A 39 -4.28 -13.16 -15.97
N HIS A 40 -3.46 -13.29 -17.02
CA HIS A 40 -3.97 -13.26 -18.39
C HIS A 40 -4.82 -14.50 -18.71
N GLU A 41 -4.51 -15.62 -18.06
CA GLU A 41 -5.20 -16.90 -18.20
C GLU A 41 -6.50 -16.97 -17.37
N LEU A 42 -6.83 -15.93 -16.59
CA LEU A 42 -8.05 -15.88 -15.82
C LEU A 42 -9.26 -15.67 -16.73
N ASP A 43 -10.39 -16.30 -16.40
CA ASP A 43 -11.65 -16.10 -17.11
C ASP A 43 -12.01 -14.61 -17.18
N ALA A 44 -12.36 -14.12 -18.37
CA ALA A 44 -12.69 -12.71 -18.63
C ALA A 44 -13.88 -12.19 -17.78
N ASN A 45 -14.69 -13.09 -17.25
CA ASN A 45 -15.79 -12.77 -16.34
C ASN A 45 -15.33 -12.53 -14.89
N VAL A 46 -14.07 -12.78 -14.56
CA VAL A 46 -13.47 -12.51 -13.25
C VAL A 46 -12.60 -11.27 -13.35
N ALA A 47 -13.10 -10.14 -12.88
CA ALA A 47 -12.34 -8.91 -12.86
C ALA A 47 -11.56 -8.79 -11.55
N ILE A 48 -10.24 -8.61 -11.66
CA ILE A 48 -9.35 -8.35 -10.54
C ILE A 48 -9.02 -6.87 -10.51
N ALA A 49 -9.26 -6.19 -9.38
CA ALA A 49 -8.80 -4.83 -9.23
C ALA A 49 -7.27 -4.83 -9.07
N ARG A 50 -6.59 -3.97 -9.84
CA ARG A 50 -5.14 -3.81 -9.70
C ARG A 50 -4.84 -3.09 -8.38
N THR A 51 -4.11 -3.75 -7.48
CA THR A 51 -3.92 -3.25 -6.11
C THR A 51 -2.46 -3.36 -5.69
N LEU A 52 -1.89 -2.26 -5.15
CA LEU A 52 -0.61 -2.30 -4.46
C LEU A 52 -0.86 -2.54 -2.97
N CYS A 53 -0.33 -3.62 -2.41
CA CYS A 53 -0.53 -3.99 -1.01
C CYS A 53 0.73 -4.59 -0.38
N THR A 54 0.70 -4.82 0.93
CA THR A 54 1.81 -5.43 1.68
C THR A 54 1.51 -6.89 1.97
N VAL A 55 2.52 -7.75 1.84
CA VAL A 55 2.44 -9.16 2.21
C VAL A 55 2.50 -9.32 3.72
N HIS A 56 1.55 -10.08 4.29
CA HIS A 56 1.52 -10.39 5.72
C HIS A 56 1.42 -11.90 5.94
N GLY A 57 2.46 -12.51 6.51
CA GLY A 57 2.50 -13.96 6.76
C GLY A 57 2.38 -14.79 5.48
N GLY A 58 2.96 -14.32 4.38
CA GLY A 58 2.83 -14.92 3.04
C GLY A 58 1.44 -14.76 2.40
N LYS A 59 0.56 -13.92 2.96
CA LYS A 59 -0.81 -13.70 2.47
C LYS A 59 -1.02 -12.27 1.98
N THR A 60 -1.98 -12.13 1.07
CA THR A 60 -2.45 -10.84 0.56
C THR A 60 -3.96 -10.84 0.36
N ILE A 61 -4.54 -9.66 0.19
CA ILE A 61 -5.95 -9.50 -0.16
C ILE A 61 -6.04 -9.09 -1.63
N VAL A 62 -6.88 -9.78 -2.39
CA VAL A 62 -7.22 -9.46 -3.78
C VAL A 62 -8.68 -9.04 -3.85
N GLU A 63 -8.96 -7.91 -4.47
CA GLU A 63 -10.34 -7.53 -4.79
C GLU A 63 -10.78 -8.22 -6.08
N VAL A 64 -11.91 -8.91 -6.01
CA VAL A 64 -12.50 -9.64 -7.12
C VAL A 64 -13.91 -9.16 -7.37
N CYS A 65 -14.25 -8.96 -8.63
CA CYS A 65 -15.59 -8.67 -9.12
C CYS A 65 -16.05 -9.78 -10.07
N ASN A 66 -17.30 -10.22 -9.90
CA ASN A 66 -17.98 -11.05 -10.87
C ASN A 66 -18.54 -10.14 -11.99
N ALA A 67 -17.85 -10.09 -13.12
CA ALA A 67 -18.27 -9.38 -14.33
C ALA A 67 -19.25 -10.19 -15.20
N SER A 68 -19.58 -11.43 -14.81
CA SER A 68 -20.56 -12.27 -15.49
C SER A 68 -22.01 -11.84 -15.21
N THR A 69 -22.92 -12.32 -16.06
CA THR A 69 -24.35 -12.39 -15.79
C THR A 69 -24.76 -13.60 -14.95
N ASP A 70 -23.88 -14.58 -14.80
CA ASP A 70 -24.09 -15.80 -14.00
C ASP A 70 -23.35 -15.75 -12.65
N GLU A 71 -23.64 -16.72 -11.78
CA GLU A 71 -22.90 -16.85 -10.53
C GLU A 71 -21.46 -17.33 -10.77
N LEU A 72 -20.51 -16.68 -10.11
CA LEU A 72 -19.11 -17.06 -10.11
C LEU A 72 -18.78 -17.85 -8.85
N ILE A 73 -18.15 -19.01 -9.03
CA ILE A 73 -17.62 -19.84 -7.94
C ILE A 73 -16.11 -19.92 -8.12
N LEU A 74 -15.38 -19.29 -7.21
CA LEU A 74 -13.93 -19.43 -7.09
C LEU A 74 -13.63 -20.52 -6.08
N THR A 75 -12.95 -21.58 -6.53
CA THR A 75 -12.56 -22.70 -5.67
C THR A 75 -11.21 -22.42 -5.03
N LYS A 76 -10.97 -23.01 -3.85
CA LYS A 76 -9.68 -22.93 -3.16
C LYS A 76 -8.53 -23.27 -4.12
N ASP A 77 -7.39 -22.58 -3.96
CA ASP A 77 -6.16 -22.75 -4.73
C ASP A 77 -6.22 -22.27 -6.19
N THR A 78 -7.36 -21.73 -6.65
CA THR A 78 -7.45 -21.01 -7.93
C THR A 78 -6.46 -19.84 -7.96
N ALA A 79 -5.65 -19.77 -9.01
CA ALA A 79 -4.74 -18.67 -9.25
C ALA A 79 -5.52 -17.45 -9.75
N LEU A 80 -5.44 -16.33 -9.04
CA LEU A 80 -6.21 -15.12 -9.36
C LEU A 80 -5.33 -14.02 -9.93
N ALA A 81 -4.18 -13.79 -9.29
CA ALA A 81 -3.37 -12.62 -9.59
C ALA A 81 -1.87 -12.95 -9.62
N ALA A 82 -1.17 -12.26 -10.50
CA ALA A 82 0.24 -12.02 -10.41
C ALA A 82 0.56 -11.14 -9.20
N ALA A 83 1.61 -11.46 -8.47
CA ALA A 83 2.17 -10.61 -7.43
C ALA A 83 3.60 -10.20 -7.81
N THR A 84 3.77 -8.92 -8.15
CA THR A 84 5.05 -8.35 -8.54
C THR A 84 5.60 -7.48 -7.42
N VAL A 85 6.81 -7.78 -6.94
CA VAL A 85 7.44 -7.00 -5.86
C VAL A 85 7.72 -5.58 -6.33
N ALA A 86 7.22 -4.61 -5.58
CA ALA A 86 7.64 -3.23 -5.71
C ALA A 86 8.97 -3.05 -4.96
N PRO A 87 10.04 -2.59 -5.63
CA PRO A 87 11.32 -2.42 -4.97
C PRO A 87 11.22 -1.33 -3.90
N LYS A 88 11.89 -1.51 -2.76
CA LYS A 88 11.90 -0.51 -1.67
C LYS A 88 12.33 0.88 -2.16
N SER A 89 13.23 0.94 -3.13
CA SER A 89 13.69 2.19 -3.74
C SER A 89 12.58 3.00 -4.41
N ALA A 90 11.49 2.36 -4.87
CA ALA A 90 10.32 3.05 -5.42
C ALA A 90 9.63 3.96 -4.38
N PHE A 91 9.88 3.73 -3.09
CA PHE A 91 9.29 4.50 -1.99
C PHE A 91 10.28 5.47 -1.32
N ASN A 92 11.52 5.60 -1.81
CA ASN A 92 12.55 6.41 -1.15
C ASN A 92 12.16 7.90 -1.00
N SER A 93 11.48 8.47 -1.99
CA SER A 93 11.02 9.87 -1.96
C SER A 93 9.90 10.12 -0.94
N LEU A 94 9.15 9.09 -0.56
CA LEU A 94 8.13 9.17 0.50
C LEU A 94 8.79 9.21 1.88
N ASN A 95 9.98 8.62 2.00
CA ASN A 95 10.72 8.52 3.26
C ASN A 95 11.72 9.67 3.45
N SER A 96 11.98 10.50 2.44
CA SER A 96 12.76 11.72 2.62
C SER A 96 11.93 12.73 3.39
N SER A 97 12.24 12.89 4.67
CA SER A 97 11.74 14.00 5.48
C SER A 97 11.94 15.29 4.69
N ARG A 98 10.86 16.05 4.46
CA ARG A 98 10.98 17.44 4.01
C ARG A 98 12.06 18.10 4.87
N PRO A 99 13.06 18.79 4.30
CA PRO A 99 13.95 19.59 5.13
C PRO A 99 13.07 20.49 5.97
N SER A 100 13.11 20.33 7.29
CA SER A 100 12.51 21.29 8.19
C SER A 100 13.17 22.61 7.84
N THR A 101 12.39 23.55 7.31
CA THR A 101 12.79 24.95 7.26
C THR A 101 12.87 25.43 8.71
N ASP A 102 13.92 25.01 9.43
CA ASP A 102 14.35 25.65 10.65
C ASP A 102 14.82 27.03 10.20
N ASN A 103 13.89 27.98 10.25
CA ASN A 103 14.11 29.36 9.85
C ASN A 103 15.05 29.99 10.89
N LYS A 104 16.33 29.65 10.79
CA LYS A 104 17.45 30.17 11.58
C LYS A 104 17.90 31.52 11.03
N ASP A 105 16.98 32.44 10.84
CA ASP A 105 17.30 33.86 10.65
C ASP A 105 16.24 34.70 11.37
N HIS A 106 16.22 34.58 12.71
CA HIS A 106 15.67 35.64 13.54
C HIS A 106 16.84 36.53 13.96
N PRO A 107 16.99 37.75 13.41
CA PRO A 107 18.01 38.66 13.91
C PRO A 107 17.64 39.02 15.35
N ARG A 108 18.49 38.61 16.30
CA ARG A 108 18.40 39.01 17.70
C ARG A 108 18.35 40.54 17.77
N ARG A 109 17.18 41.09 18.08
CA ARG A 109 17.02 42.51 18.39
C ARG A 109 17.85 42.81 19.65
N ALA A 110 19.00 43.46 19.47
CA ALA A 110 19.85 43.89 20.58
C ALA A 110 19.03 44.77 21.53
N ARG A 111 18.81 44.29 22.75
CA ARG A 111 18.17 45.02 23.83
C ARG A 111 19.16 46.11 24.28
N ARG A 112 19.02 47.33 23.76
CA ARG A 112 19.76 48.50 24.29
C ARG A 112 19.32 48.69 25.74
N THR A 113 20.21 48.37 26.67
CA THR A 113 20.10 48.71 28.09
C THR A 113 20.10 50.24 28.22
N ARG A 114 18.98 50.80 28.67
CA ARG A 114 18.88 52.22 29.02
C ARG A 114 19.47 52.41 30.42
N THR A 115 20.66 53.00 30.49
CA THR A 115 21.32 53.42 31.73
C THR A 115 20.49 54.49 32.45
N ARG A 116 20.18 54.27 33.74
CA ARG A 116 19.66 55.33 34.64
C ARG A 116 20.84 56.27 35.00
N PRO A 117 20.70 57.60 34.91
CA PRO A 117 21.69 58.50 35.48
C PRO A 117 21.58 58.50 37.01
N GLY A 118 22.74 58.56 37.65
CA GLY A 118 22.93 58.43 39.09
C GLY A 118 22.27 59.55 39.90
N SER A 119 21.95 59.17 41.14
CA SER A 119 21.61 60.02 42.26
C SER A 119 22.86 60.74 42.80
N THR A 120 22.77 62.05 42.94
CA THR A 120 23.62 62.86 43.82
C THR A 120 22.70 63.63 44.76
N TRP A 121 22.89 63.34 46.06
CA TRP A 121 22.40 63.96 47.31
C TRP A 121 21.14 64.84 47.26
#